data_AF-A0A250WTF5-F1
#
_entry.id   AF-A0A250WTF5-F1
#
_cell.length_a   1.000
_cell.length_b   1.000
_cell.length_c   1.000
_cell.angle_alpha   90.00
_cell.angle_beta   90.00
_cell.angle_gamma   90.00
#
_symmetry.space_group_name_H-M   'P 1'
#
loop_
_entity.id
_entity.type
_entity.pdbx_description
1 polymer ?
#
loop_
_entity_poly.entity_id
_entity_poly.type
_entity_poly.pdbx_seq_one_letter_code
_entity_poly.pdbx_strand_id
1 'polypeptide(L)'
;MGLDESRKPLGKPVTTPLTVQKFATTSNNIAGTSTNLGQSLKEIEADLKKDVEGRKEFEDYLAKLEKQKAELRKRIEANKTWIENFEKNDTSGNFEMQYKELVEKIHNVYDNAKEFHSKGIDMLIKDFDYHLAYKRWSDSFSGVPFKPK
;
A
#
# COMPACT_ATOMS: atom_id res chain seq x y z
N MET A 1 76.07 24.44 -63.34
CA MET A 1 75.41 23.69 -62.25
C MET A 1 73.92 23.70 -62.56
N GLY A 2 73.34 22.77 -63.32
CA GLY A 2 73.49 21.32 -63.25
C GLY A 2 72.20 20.77 -62.62
N LEU A 3 71.06 20.99 -63.29
CA LEU A 3 69.79 20.39 -62.89
C LEU A 3 69.88 18.90 -63.23
N ASP A 4 69.90 18.08 -62.19
CA ASP A 4 69.90 16.63 -62.25
C ASP A 4 68.54 16.13 -62.80
N GLU A 5 68.49 15.83 -64.10
CA GLU A 5 67.33 15.23 -64.77
C GLU A 5 67.25 13.69 -64.62
N SER A 6 68.00 13.06 -63.71
CA SER A 6 68.19 11.60 -63.72
C SER A 6 67.24 10.77 -62.84
N ARG A 7 65.97 11.17 -62.66
CA ARG A 7 64.98 10.31 -61.98
C ARG A 7 63.67 10.18 -62.77
N LYS A 8 63.75 9.51 -63.92
CA LYS A 8 62.55 8.92 -64.55
C LYS A 8 62.00 7.83 -63.61
N PRO A 9 60.71 7.86 -63.23
CA PRO A 9 60.14 6.82 -62.39
C PRO A 9 60.19 5.48 -63.13
N LEU A 10 60.80 4.48 -62.49
CA LEU A 10 60.87 3.10 -62.95
C LEU A 10 59.47 2.48 -62.90
N GLY A 11 58.90 2.22 -64.08
CA GLY A 11 57.68 1.45 -64.28
C GLY A 11 56.41 2.30 -64.47
N LYS A 12 55.58 1.92 -65.47
CA LYS A 12 54.21 2.43 -65.56
C LYS A 12 53.50 2.11 -64.23
N PRO A 13 52.80 3.06 -63.60
CA PRO A 13 52.06 2.76 -62.38
C PRO A 13 51.09 1.60 -62.68
N VAL A 14 51.22 0.51 -61.93
CA VAL A 14 50.37 -0.70 -62.07
C VAL A 14 48.91 -0.38 -61.79
N THR A 15 48.66 0.74 -61.10
CA THR A 15 47.34 1.26 -60.77
C THR A 15 46.93 2.39 -61.72
N THR A 16 45.78 2.25 -62.37
CA THR A 16 45.16 3.35 -63.11
C THR A 16 44.44 4.31 -62.14
N PRO A 17 44.28 5.60 -62.46
CA PRO A 17 43.53 6.54 -61.63
C PRO A 17 42.11 6.08 -61.31
N LEU A 18 41.47 5.39 -62.26
CA LEU A 18 40.15 4.78 -62.10
C LEU A 18 40.16 3.68 -61.02
N THR A 19 41.22 2.87 -60.93
CA THR A 19 41.36 1.82 -59.92
C THR A 19 41.50 2.43 -58.52
N VAL A 20 42.28 3.51 -58.39
CA VAL A 20 42.45 4.25 -57.13
C VAL A 20 41.15 4.91 -56.70
N GLN A 21 40.42 5.53 -57.64
CA GLN A 21 39.12 6.14 -57.36
C GLN A 21 38.09 5.10 -56.91
N LYS A 22 37.98 3.97 -57.61
CA LYS A 22 37.09 2.86 -57.21
C LYS A 22 37.44 2.33 -55.82
N PHE A 23 38.72 2.13 -55.53
CA PHE A 23 39.18 1.70 -54.21
C PHE A 23 38.84 2.73 -53.12
N ALA A 24 39.07 4.02 -53.37
CA ALA A 24 38.72 5.09 -52.44
C ALA A 24 37.21 5.14 -52.17
N THR A 25 36.38 5.02 -53.20
CA THR A 25 34.91 4.96 -53.05
C THR A 25 34.49 3.74 -52.22
N THR A 26 35.03 2.55 -52.50
CA THR A 26 34.73 1.34 -51.72
C THR A 26 35.18 1.48 -50.26
N SER A 27 36.36 2.03 -50.02
CA SER A 27 36.89 2.26 -48.67
C SER A 27 36.01 3.25 -47.90
N ASN A 28 35.61 4.35 -48.53
CA ASN A 28 34.73 5.35 -47.92
C ASN A 28 33.35 4.78 -47.60
N ASN A 29 32.80 3.92 -48.48
CA ASN A 29 31.54 3.24 -48.23
C ASN A 29 31.65 2.28 -47.04
N ILE A 30 32.75 1.51 -46.92
CA ILE A 30 33.00 0.61 -45.79
C ILE A 30 33.16 1.39 -44.48
N ALA A 31 33.87 2.52 -44.52
CA ALA A 31 34.00 3.40 -43.35
C ALA A 31 32.64 3.98 -42.93
N GLY A 32 31.82 4.40 -43.89
CA GLY A 32 30.45 4.89 -43.65
C GLY A 32 29.53 3.82 -43.05
N THR A 33 29.57 2.58 -43.58
CA THR A 33 28.76 1.49 -43.01
C THR A 33 29.25 1.07 -41.64
N SER A 34 30.57 1.04 -41.41
CA SER A 34 31.16 0.72 -40.10
C SER A 34 30.80 1.75 -39.03
N THR A 35 30.84 3.05 -39.37
CA THR A 35 30.43 4.11 -38.45
C THR A 35 28.94 4.05 -38.13
N ASN A 36 28.09 3.83 -39.14
CA ASN A 36 26.65 3.63 -38.93
C ASN A 36 26.36 2.42 -38.04
N LEU A 37 27.01 1.28 -38.28
CA LEU A 37 26.87 0.09 -37.45
C LEU A 37 27.30 0.35 -36.00
N GLY A 38 28.42 1.06 -35.81
CA GLY A 38 28.89 1.45 -34.48
C GLY A 38 27.90 2.37 -33.74
N GLN A 39 27.21 3.25 -34.47
CA GLN A 39 26.17 4.09 -33.90
C GLN A 39 24.93 3.28 -33.52
N SER A 40 24.43 2.42 -34.41
CA SER A 40 23.29 1.54 -34.10
C SER A 40 23.57 0.61 -32.92
N LEU A 41 24.82 0.13 -32.79
CA LEU A 41 25.21 -0.74 -31.67
C LEU A 41 25.13 0.03 -30.34
N LYS A 42 25.60 1.29 -30.31
CA LYS A 42 25.46 2.16 -29.12
C LYS A 42 24.01 2.47 -28.77
N GLU A 43 23.16 2.69 -29.77
CA GLU A 43 21.72 2.91 -29.58
C GLU A 43 21.07 1.68 -28.95
N ILE A 44 21.32 0.49 -29.51
CA ILE A 44 20.82 -0.78 -28.99
C ILE A 44 21.34 -1.05 -27.57
N GLU A 45 22.61 -0.78 -27.28
CA GLU A 45 23.17 -0.91 -25.92
C GLU A 45 22.48 0.01 -24.92
N ALA A 46 22.17 1.25 -25.32
CA ALA A 46 21.46 2.20 -24.48
C ALA A 46 20.02 1.76 -24.21
N ASP A 47 19.33 1.22 -25.22
CA ASP A 47 17.97 0.70 -25.09
C ASP A 47 17.94 -0.58 -24.24
N LEU A 48 18.89 -1.50 -24.44
CA LEU A 48 19.03 -2.70 -23.62
C LEU A 48 19.23 -2.34 -22.13
N LYS A 49 20.02 -1.32 -21.84
CA LYS A 49 20.22 -0.86 -20.47
C LYS A 49 18.92 -0.36 -19.84
N LYS A 50 18.13 0.44 -20.57
CA LYS A 50 16.82 0.91 -20.10
C LYS A 50 15.84 -0.23 -19.91
N ASP A 51 15.83 -1.23 -20.79
CA ASP A 51 14.96 -2.40 -20.67
C ASP A 51 15.31 -3.26 -19.44
N VAL A 52 16.60 -3.41 -19.13
CA VAL A 52 17.06 -4.10 -17.91
C VAL A 52 16.64 -3.34 -16.66
N GLU A 53 16.78 -2.01 -16.66
CA GLU A 53 16.30 -1.15 -15.57
C GLU A 53 14.78 -1.28 -15.41
N GLY A 54 14.02 -1.19 -16.50
CA GLY A 54 12.56 -1.34 -16.49
C GLY A 54 12.10 -2.72 -16.03
N ARG A 55 12.81 -3.80 -16.40
CA ARG A 55 12.50 -5.16 -15.92
C ARG A 55 12.54 -5.24 -14.39
N LYS A 56 13.57 -4.65 -13.78
CA LYS A 56 13.70 -4.63 -12.32
C LYS A 56 12.52 -3.88 -11.67
N GLU A 57 12.12 -2.75 -12.23
CA GLU A 57 10.95 -2.01 -11.73
C GLU A 57 9.68 -2.88 -11.77
N PHE A 58 9.45 -3.60 -12.88
CA PHE A 58 8.32 -4.51 -12.99
C PHE A 58 8.37 -5.67 -11.99
N GLU A 59 9.55 -6.25 -11.75
CA GLU A 59 9.75 -7.28 -10.74
C GLU A 59 9.41 -6.76 -9.33
N ASP A 60 9.86 -5.56 -8.98
CA ASP A 60 9.55 -4.91 -7.70
C ASP A 60 8.04 -4.65 -7.53
N TYR A 61 7.38 -4.16 -8.59
CA TYR A 61 5.92 -3.98 -8.59
C TYR A 61 5.17 -5.30 -8.43
N LEU A 62 5.61 -6.36 -9.12
CA LEU A 62 4.99 -7.67 -9.07
C LEU A 62 5.14 -8.29 -7.67
N ALA A 63 6.31 -8.16 -7.04
CA ALA A 63 6.54 -8.59 -5.66
C ALA A 63 5.62 -7.86 -4.67
N LYS A 64 5.44 -6.54 -4.84
CA LYS A 64 4.51 -5.75 -4.03
C LYS A 64 3.06 -6.23 -4.19
N LEU A 65 2.62 -6.46 -5.42
CA LEU A 65 1.26 -6.93 -5.71
C LEU A 65 1.00 -8.33 -5.13
N GLU A 66 1.95 -9.27 -5.24
CA GLU A 66 1.80 -10.60 -4.64
C GLU A 66 1.72 -10.52 -3.11
N LYS A 67 2.49 -9.64 -2.46
CA LYS A 67 2.38 -9.40 -1.01
C LYS A 67 0.99 -8.86 -0.64
N GLN A 68 0.47 -7.89 -1.38
CA GLN A 68 -0.86 -7.32 -1.15
C GLN A 68 -1.96 -8.36 -1.36
N LYS A 69 -1.85 -9.18 -2.41
CA LYS A 69 -2.78 -10.28 -2.69
C LYS A 69 -2.78 -11.33 -1.58
N ALA A 70 -1.60 -11.70 -1.07
CA ALA A 70 -1.49 -12.62 0.06
C ALA A 70 -2.16 -12.06 1.32
N GLU A 71 -1.94 -10.77 1.62
CA GLU A 71 -2.57 -10.10 2.75
C GLU A 71 -4.10 -10.02 2.63
N LEU A 72 -4.60 -9.63 1.46
CA LEU A 72 -6.03 -9.60 1.19
C LEU A 72 -6.67 -10.98 1.33
N ARG A 73 -6.01 -12.04 0.84
CA ARG A 73 -6.48 -13.42 1.02
C ARG A 73 -6.57 -13.81 2.49
N LYS A 74 -5.54 -13.50 3.29
CA LYS A 74 -5.58 -13.74 4.75
C LYS A 74 -6.74 -13.02 5.41
N ARG A 75 -6.97 -11.76 5.05
CA ARG A 75 -8.06 -10.95 5.61
C ARG A 75 -9.44 -11.47 5.20
N ILE A 76 -9.61 -11.91 3.95
CA ILE A 76 -10.84 -12.57 3.50
C ILE A 76 -11.10 -13.82 4.32
N GLU A 77 -10.08 -14.66 4.52
CA GLU A 77 -10.23 -15.90 5.28
C GLU A 77 -10.56 -15.63 6.75
N ALA A 78 -9.84 -14.71 7.39
CA ALA A 78 -10.13 -14.28 8.76
C ALA A 78 -11.57 -13.76 8.90
N ASN A 79 -12.04 -12.97 7.93
CA ASN A 79 -13.41 -12.46 7.92
C ASN A 79 -14.43 -13.58 7.74
N LYS A 80 -14.18 -14.57 6.86
CA LYS A 80 -15.05 -15.74 6.71
C LYS A 80 -15.15 -16.52 8.01
N THR A 81 -14.01 -16.84 8.63
CA THR A 81 -13.99 -17.52 9.93
C THR A 81 -14.72 -16.72 11.00
N TRP A 82 -14.57 -15.39 11.00
CA TRP A 82 -15.29 -14.52 11.92
C TRP A 82 -16.81 -14.55 11.67
N ILE A 83 -17.26 -14.48 10.42
CA ILE A 83 -18.68 -14.59 10.05
C ILE A 83 -19.23 -15.96 10.45
N GLU A 84 -18.53 -17.05 10.15
CA GLU A 84 -18.97 -18.39 10.54
C GLU A 84 -19.08 -18.55 12.05
N ASN A 85 -18.12 -18.01 12.81
CA ASN A 85 -18.18 -18.01 14.26
C ASN A 85 -19.30 -17.11 14.77
N PHE A 86 -19.53 -15.96 14.13
CA PHE A 86 -20.62 -15.07 14.47
C PHE A 86 -21.96 -15.77 14.21
N GLU A 87 -22.20 -16.31 13.02
CA GLU A 87 -23.42 -17.03 12.66
C GLU A 87 -23.66 -18.22 13.58
N LYS A 88 -22.64 -19.03 13.92
CA LYS A 88 -22.75 -20.11 14.92
C LYS A 88 -23.16 -19.60 16.30
N ASN A 89 -22.58 -18.48 16.74
CA ASN A 89 -22.92 -17.87 18.03
C ASN A 89 -24.27 -17.14 18.02
N ASP A 90 -24.70 -16.63 16.87
CA ASP A 90 -25.96 -15.89 16.68
C ASP A 90 -27.14 -16.86 16.51
N THR A 91 -26.95 -18.00 15.83
CA THR A 91 -27.94 -19.11 15.84
C THR A 91 -28.18 -19.67 17.25
N SER A 92 -27.25 -19.45 18.17
CA SER A 92 -27.37 -19.88 19.57
C SER A 92 -28.21 -18.92 20.43
N GLY A 93 -28.69 -17.80 19.89
CA GLY A 93 -29.39 -16.76 20.67
C GLY A 93 -28.51 -16.08 21.73
N ASN A 94 -27.19 -16.30 21.67
CA ASN A 94 -26.26 -15.97 22.75
C ASN A 94 -26.03 -14.45 22.82
N PHE A 95 -26.06 -13.75 21.68
CA PHE A 95 -25.99 -12.29 21.64
C PHE A 95 -27.26 -11.64 22.21
N GLU A 96 -28.44 -12.11 21.80
CA GLU A 96 -29.72 -11.62 22.33
C GLU A 96 -29.82 -11.89 23.84
N MET A 97 -29.34 -13.05 24.30
CA MET A 97 -29.27 -13.41 25.71
C MET A 97 -28.29 -12.51 26.47
N GLN A 98 -27.06 -12.31 25.98
CA GLN A 98 -26.10 -11.39 26.61
C GLN A 98 -26.62 -9.95 26.66
N TYR A 99 -27.34 -9.52 25.61
CA TYR A 99 -27.98 -8.22 25.57
C TYR A 99 -29.12 -8.11 26.61
N LYS A 100 -29.99 -9.12 26.70
CA LYS A 100 -31.04 -9.19 27.73
C LYS A 100 -30.45 -9.20 29.14
N GLU A 101 -29.41 -10.00 29.39
CA GLU A 101 -28.72 -10.04 30.68
C GLU A 101 -28.09 -8.68 31.04
N LEU A 102 -27.51 -7.97 30.07
CA LEU A 102 -26.95 -6.64 30.30
C LEU A 102 -28.05 -5.64 30.68
N VAL A 103 -29.16 -5.64 29.95
CA VAL A 103 -30.32 -4.79 30.24
C VAL A 103 -30.89 -5.09 31.63
N GLU A 104 -31.02 -6.36 32.00
CA GLU A 104 -31.50 -6.77 33.31
C GLU A 104 -30.55 -6.35 34.43
N LYS A 105 -29.23 -6.50 34.25
CA LYS A 105 -28.22 -5.99 35.19
C LYS A 105 -28.31 -4.48 35.37
N ILE A 106 -28.52 -3.73 34.28
CA ILE A 106 -28.73 -2.28 34.36
C ILE A 106 -29.97 -1.99 35.20
N HIS A 107 -31.11 -2.63 34.93
CA HIS A 107 -32.32 -2.45 35.73
C HIS A 107 -32.08 -2.72 37.22
N ASN A 108 -31.46 -3.84 37.57
CA ASN A 108 -31.16 -4.21 38.95
C ASN A 108 -30.26 -3.18 39.65
N VAL A 109 -29.26 -2.62 38.95
CA VAL A 109 -28.39 -1.57 39.52
C VAL A 109 -29.17 -0.29 39.82
N TYR A 110 -30.06 0.12 38.91
CA TYR A 110 -30.90 1.30 39.13
C TYR A 110 -31.92 1.10 40.26
N ASP A 111 -32.56 -0.07 40.32
CA ASP A 111 -33.51 -0.39 41.38
C ASP A 111 -32.84 -0.44 42.75
N ASN A 112 -31.68 -1.07 42.85
CA ASN A 112 -30.86 -1.06 44.06
C ASN A 112 -30.45 0.37 44.45
N ALA A 113 -29.99 1.18 43.49
CA ALA A 113 -29.59 2.56 43.77
C ALA A 113 -30.78 3.40 44.29
N LYS A 114 -31.98 3.20 43.74
CA LYS A 114 -33.21 3.85 44.22
C LYS A 114 -33.58 3.40 45.65
N GLU A 115 -33.49 2.10 45.92
CA GLU A 115 -33.76 1.54 47.25
C GLU A 115 -32.78 2.08 48.30
N PHE A 116 -31.48 2.04 48.01
CA PHE A 116 -30.45 2.56 48.91
C PHE A 116 -30.55 4.07 49.09
N HIS A 117 -30.93 4.82 48.05
CA HIS A 117 -31.21 6.24 48.17
C HIS A 117 -32.39 6.50 49.14
N SER A 118 -33.48 5.74 49.03
CA SER A 118 -34.61 5.84 49.98
C SER A 118 -34.17 5.53 51.40
N LYS A 119 -33.44 4.42 51.61
CA LYS A 119 -32.91 4.04 52.93
C LYS A 119 -31.98 5.10 53.51
N GLY A 120 -31.17 5.76 52.67
CA GLY A 120 -30.31 6.86 53.07
C GLY A 120 -31.11 8.07 53.57
N ILE A 121 -32.20 8.42 52.89
CA ILE A 121 -33.11 9.49 53.36
C ILE A 121 -33.78 9.10 54.68
N ASP A 122 -34.26 7.86 54.82
CA ASP A 122 -34.89 7.38 56.05
C ASP A 122 -33.92 7.40 57.24
N MET A 123 -32.66 7.04 57.02
CA MET A 123 -31.60 7.12 58.02
C MET A 123 -31.34 8.58 58.44
N LEU A 124 -31.30 9.51 57.49
CA LEU A 124 -31.13 10.94 57.80
C LEU A 124 -32.31 11.48 58.63
N ILE A 125 -33.54 11.07 58.31
CA ILE A 125 -34.74 11.47 59.09
C ILE A 125 -34.63 10.94 60.53
N LYS A 126 -34.26 9.68 60.68
CA LYS A 126 -34.27 9.00 61.98
C LYS A 126 -33.12 9.42 62.90
N ASP A 127 -31.90 9.53 62.37
CA ASP A 127 -30.69 9.67 63.18
C ASP A 127 -30.19 11.13 63.24
N PHE A 128 -30.68 12.01 62.36
CA PHE A 128 -30.22 13.40 62.24
C PHE A 128 -31.35 14.44 62.21
N ASP A 129 -32.59 14.05 62.54
CA ASP A 129 -33.80 14.92 62.49
C ASP A 129 -33.97 15.67 61.16
N TYR A 130 -33.56 15.02 60.06
CA TYR A 130 -33.64 15.63 58.73
C TYR A 130 -35.09 15.86 58.31
N HIS A 131 -35.43 17.10 57.96
CA HIS A 131 -36.78 17.45 57.50
C HIS A 131 -36.84 17.52 55.97
N LEU A 132 -37.77 16.76 55.36
CA LEU A 132 -37.90 16.60 53.90
C LEU A 132 -38.07 17.93 53.14
N ALA A 133 -38.62 18.97 53.78
CA ALA A 133 -38.74 20.31 53.18
C ALA A 133 -37.39 20.98 52.84
N TYR A 134 -36.28 20.52 53.43
CA TYR A 134 -34.93 21.01 53.11
C TYR A 134 -34.21 20.18 52.05
N LYS A 135 -34.92 19.25 51.40
CA LYS A 135 -34.39 18.44 50.30
C LYS A 135 -33.95 19.33 49.15
N ARG A 136 -32.68 19.22 48.75
CA ARG A 136 -32.18 19.94 47.58
C ARG A 136 -32.74 19.31 46.32
N TRP A 137 -32.91 20.11 45.28
CA TRP A 137 -33.36 19.63 43.98
C TRP A 137 -32.44 18.56 43.37
N SER A 138 -31.15 18.57 43.74
CA SER A 138 -30.14 17.57 43.38
C SER A 138 -30.23 16.25 44.15
N ASP A 139 -30.97 16.22 45.26
CA ASP A 139 -31.07 15.05 46.14
C ASP A 139 -32.20 14.10 45.68
N SER A 140 -32.82 14.36 44.53
CA SER A 140 -33.77 13.44 43.93
C SER A 140 -33.05 12.52 42.95
N PHE A 141 -33.29 11.21 43.06
CA PHE A 141 -32.75 10.24 42.12
C PHE A 141 -33.23 10.56 40.68
N SER A 142 -32.30 10.96 39.81
CA SER A 142 -32.58 11.40 38.43
C SER A 142 -32.12 10.41 37.36
N GLY A 143 -31.86 9.16 37.75
CA GLY A 143 -31.34 8.13 36.86
C GLY A 143 -32.44 7.55 35.96
N VAL A 144 -32.34 7.77 34.64
CA VAL A 144 -33.22 7.13 33.65
C VAL A 144 -32.43 6.04 32.92
N PRO A 145 -32.84 4.76 32.98
CA PRO A 145 -32.15 3.70 32.26
C PRO A 145 -32.23 3.94 30.75
N PHE A 146 -31.09 3.84 30.06
CA PHE A 146 -31.03 3.98 28.61
C PHE A 146 -31.77 2.82 27.95
N LYS A 147 -32.83 3.13 27.19
CA LYS A 147 -33.55 2.19 26.35
C LYS A 147 -33.32 2.58 24.88
N PRO A 148 -32.47 1.85 24.13
CA PRO A 148 -32.34 2.10 22.70
C PRO A 148 -33.68 1.82 22.00
N LYS A 149 -34.02 2.66 21.01
CA LYS A 149 -35.19 2.49 20.14
C LYS A 149 -34.89 1.51 19.02
#